data_AF-A0A9W7I3F2-F1
#
_entry.id   AF-A0A9W7I3F2-F1
#
_cell.length_a   1.000
_cell.length_b   1.000
_cell.length_c   1.000
_cell.angle_alpha   90.00
_cell.angle_beta   90.00
_cell.angle_gamma   90.00
#
_symmetry.space_group_name_H-M   'P 1'
#
loop_
_entity.id
_entity.type
_entity.pdbx_description
1 polymer ?
#
loop_
_entity_poly.entity_id
_entity_poly.type
_entity_poly.pdbx_seq_one_letter_code
_entity_poly.pdbx_strand_id
1 'polypeptide(L)'
;MGVPQPEADQQIFSKRLTKTDVGVRLSFPMEALNDFEFPRGEDKVVFDVTDGMGSSWKFGLSKRNEARHSHPKPVLSSGWRAYVQAKGLKMGDRVVLYHIKGQLVNKTRFKVRAERKVGNAIKLFGKEIQGETWVDVEKLKTEVRRMSKY
;
A
#
# COMPACT_ATOMS: atom_id res chain seq x y z
N MET A 1 -7.69 -29.82 18.76
CA MET A 1 -7.37 -29.37 17.38
C MET A 1 -7.42 -27.85 17.38
N GLY A 2 -6.26 -27.19 17.27
CA GLY A 2 -6.20 -25.73 17.27
C GLY A 2 -6.91 -25.18 16.05
N VAL A 3 -7.74 -24.15 16.25
CA VAL A 3 -8.33 -23.37 15.17
C VAL A 3 -7.18 -22.88 14.28
N PRO A 4 -7.18 -23.14 12.96
CA PRO A 4 -6.21 -22.52 12.08
C PRO A 4 -6.38 -21.00 12.20
N GLN A 5 -5.40 -20.32 12.78
CA GLN A 5 -5.33 -18.88 12.69
C GLN A 5 -5.28 -18.53 11.20
N PRO A 6 -6.06 -17.55 10.72
CA PRO A 6 -5.91 -17.08 9.34
C PRO A 6 -4.47 -16.59 9.18
N GLU A 7 -3.68 -17.33 8.39
CA GLU A 7 -2.28 -17.01 8.16
C GLU A 7 -2.18 -15.56 7.64
N ALA A 8 -1.49 -14.72 8.39
CA ALA A 8 -1.43 -13.29 8.12
C ALA A 8 -0.79 -13.00 6.76
N ASP A 9 -1.37 -12.04 6.01
CA ASP A 9 -0.80 -11.51 4.76
C ASP A 9 0.69 -11.16 4.97
N GLN A 10 1.57 -11.60 4.06
CA GLN A 10 3.01 -11.34 4.18
C GLN A 10 3.33 -9.95 3.63
N GLN A 11 3.84 -9.06 4.48
CA GLN A 11 4.20 -7.71 4.05
C GLN A 11 5.39 -7.73 3.07
N ILE A 12 5.23 -7.04 1.94
CA ILE A 12 6.28 -6.78 0.93
C ILE A 12 7.03 -5.50 1.30
N PHE A 13 6.30 -4.40 1.48
CA PHE A 13 6.89 -3.16 1.95
C PHE A 13 5.89 -2.28 2.71
N SER A 14 6.44 -1.36 3.50
CA SER A 14 5.71 -0.26 4.11
C SER A 14 6.47 1.03 3.83
N LYS A 15 5.78 2.06 3.32
CA LYS A 15 6.41 3.33 2.96
C LYS A 15 5.53 4.51 3.34
N ARG A 16 6.13 5.51 4.00
CA ARG A 16 5.51 6.83 4.18
C ARG A 16 5.61 7.64 2.89
N LEU A 17 4.50 8.23 2.48
CA LEU A 17 4.38 8.95 1.22
C LEU A 17 5.01 10.33 1.31
N THR A 18 5.91 10.61 0.38
CA THR A 18 6.47 11.95 0.16
C THR A 18 5.56 12.79 -0.74
N LYS A 19 5.85 14.09 -0.88
CA LYS A 19 5.16 14.97 -1.82
C LYS A 19 5.18 14.43 -3.26
N THR A 20 6.32 13.88 -3.69
CA THR A 20 6.49 13.28 -5.03
C THR A 20 5.67 12.01 -5.20
N ASP A 21 5.60 11.18 -4.14
CA ASP A 21 4.80 9.96 -4.16
C ASP A 21 3.32 10.28 -4.38
N VAL A 22 2.80 11.29 -3.69
CA VAL A 22 1.39 11.70 -3.84
C VAL A 22 1.13 12.42 -5.17
N GLY A 23 2.04 13.31 -5.58
CA GLY A 23 1.81 14.17 -6.74
C GLY A 23 2.07 13.53 -8.10
N VAL A 24 3.01 12.58 -8.17
CA VAL A 24 3.57 12.11 -9.45
C VAL A 24 3.54 10.59 -9.56
N ARG A 25 4.36 9.90 -8.76
CA ARG A 25 4.56 8.44 -8.82
C ARG A 25 5.17 7.95 -7.53
N LEU A 26 4.80 6.75 -7.09
CA LEU A 26 5.44 6.14 -5.92
C LEU A 26 6.85 5.71 -6.29
N SER A 27 7.87 6.21 -5.58
CA SER A 27 9.20 5.59 -5.65
C SER A 27 9.13 4.25 -4.92
N PHE A 28 9.30 3.17 -5.66
CA PHE A 28 9.12 1.82 -5.13
C PHE A 28 10.37 1.40 -4.35
N PRO A 29 10.26 0.77 -3.16
CA PRO A 29 11.42 0.30 -2.43
C PRO A 29 12.22 -0.73 -3.25
N MET A 30 13.54 -0.56 -3.31
CA MET A 30 14.42 -1.44 -4.09
C MET A 30 14.36 -2.90 -3.63
N GLU A 31 14.35 -3.13 -2.31
CA GLU A 31 14.32 -4.48 -1.72
C GLU A 31 13.04 -5.24 -2.08
N ALA A 32 11.92 -4.53 -2.18
CA ALA A 32 10.63 -5.07 -2.58
C ALA A 32 10.55 -5.44 -4.07
N LEU A 33 11.52 -5.03 -4.89
CA LEU A 33 11.54 -5.33 -6.31
C LEU A 33 11.74 -6.84 -6.56
N ASN A 34 12.39 -7.55 -5.62
CA ASN A 34 12.66 -8.98 -5.70
C ASN A 34 11.38 -9.83 -5.66
N ASP A 35 10.27 -9.28 -5.16
CA ASP A 35 8.95 -9.92 -5.15
C ASP A 35 8.21 -9.84 -6.50
N PHE A 36 8.81 -9.21 -7.51
CA PHE A 36 8.20 -8.99 -8.83
C PHE A 36 9.05 -9.56 -9.96
N GLU A 37 8.45 -10.46 -10.73
CA GLU A 37 9.04 -10.97 -11.96
C GLU A 37 8.71 -10.05 -13.13
N PHE A 38 9.73 -9.69 -13.90
CA PHE A 38 9.58 -8.92 -15.13
C PHE A 38 9.69 -9.87 -16.33
N PRO A 39 8.80 -9.75 -17.33
CA PRO A 39 8.94 -10.50 -18.57
C PRO A 39 10.31 -10.26 -19.22
N ARG A 40 10.85 -11.27 -19.89
CA ARG A 40 12.18 -11.18 -20.51
C ARG A 40 12.22 -10.03 -21.52
N GLY A 41 13.16 -9.09 -21.33
CA GLY A 41 13.34 -7.92 -22.18
C GLY A 41 12.43 -6.73 -21.84
N GLU A 42 11.56 -6.85 -20.82
CA GLU A 42 10.68 -5.78 -20.36
C GLU A 42 11.22 -5.14 -19.08
N ASP A 43 11.15 -3.81 -19.01
CA ASP A 43 11.48 -3.03 -17.81
C ASP A 43 10.25 -2.65 -16.98
N LYS A 44 9.08 -3.22 -17.35
CA LYS A 44 7.79 -2.93 -16.73
C LYS A 44 6.96 -4.20 -16.55
N VAL A 45 6.27 -4.27 -15.42
CA VAL A 45 5.26 -5.29 -15.12
C VAL A 45 3.98 -4.61 -14.65
N VAL A 46 2.83 -5.19 -15.00
CA VAL A 46 1.51 -4.76 -14.50
C VAL A 46 0.96 -5.87 -13.62
N PHE A 47 0.49 -5.51 -12.43
CA PHE A 47 -0.08 -6.46 -11.48
C PHE A 47 -1.39 -5.94 -10.87
N ASP A 48 -2.26 -6.88 -10.52
CA ASP A 48 -3.53 -6.61 -9.86
C ASP A 48 -3.34 -6.61 -8.34
N VAL A 49 -3.99 -5.65 -7.67
CA VAL A 49 -3.95 -5.51 -6.21
C VAL A 49 -5.34 -5.20 -5.67
N THR A 50 -5.72 -5.85 -4.58
CA THR A 50 -7.01 -5.63 -3.92
C THR A 50 -6.82 -4.75 -2.69
N ASP A 51 -7.72 -3.80 -2.46
CA ASP A 51 -7.70 -2.98 -1.25
C ASP A 51 -8.52 -3.59 -0.08
N GLY A 52 -8.56 -2.91 1.06
CA GLY A 52 -9.26 -3.38 2.26
C GLY A 52 -10.78 -3.43 2.09
N MET A 53 -11.34 -2.70 1.13
CA MET A 53 -12.75 -2.69 0.76
C MET A 53 -13.09 -3.70 -0.35
N GLY A 54 -12.12 -4.46 -0.86
CA GLY A 54 -12.32 -5.43 -1.93
C GLY A 54 -12.27 -4.85 -3.35
N SER A 55 -11.95 -3.56 -3.50
CA SER A 55 -11.80 -2.96 -4.84
C SER A 55 -10.47 -3.40 -5.45
N SER A 56 -10.50 -3.73 -6.74
CA SER A 56 -9.31 -4.14 -7.49
C SER A 56 -8.67 -2.95 -8.21
N TRP A 57 -7.35 -2.87 -8.17
CA TRP A 57 -6.52 -1.85 -8.80
C TRP A 57 -5.46 -2.51 -9.66
N LYS A 58 -5.08 -1.90 -10.77
CA LYS A 58 -3.95 -2.32 -11.60
C LYS A 58 -2.81 -1.34 -11.47
N PHE A 59 -1.66 -1.78 -10.98
CA PHE A 59 -0.47 -0.95 -10.89
C PHE A 59 0.58 -1.36 -11.92
N GLY A 60 1.22 -0.34 -12.51
CA GLY A 60 2.38 -0.54 -13.37
C GLY A 60 3.67 -0.23 -12.62
N LEU A 61 4.46 -1.26 -12.34
CA LEU A 61 5.80 -1.15 -11.78
C LEU A 61 6.82 -1.12 -12.91
N SER A 62 7.61 -0.06 -12.97
CA SER A 62 8.67 0.08 -13.98
C SER A 62 10.01 0.38 -13.32
N LYS A 63 11.08 -0.18 -13.87
CA LYS A 63 12.47 0.14 -13.54
C LYS A 63 13.17 0.79 -14.73
N ARG A 64 14.32 1.41 -14.49
CA ARG A 64 15.24 1.87 -15.54
C ARG A 64 15.88 0.64 -16.18
N ASN A 65 16.08 0.74 -17.49
CA ASN A 65 16.74 -0.30 -18.27
C ASN A 65 18.15 -0.57 -17.75
N GLU A 66 18.41 -1.82 -17.38
CA GLU A 66 19.68 -2.25 -16.77
C GLU A 66 20.84 -2.22 -17.77
N ALA A 67 20.59 -2.37 -19.08
CA ALA A 67 21.63 -2.26 -20.11
C ALA A 67 22.15 -0.82 -20.28
N ARG A 68 21.40 0.19 -19.79
CA ARG A 68 21.78 1.61 -19.88
C ARG A 68 22.14 2.23 -18.52
N HIS A 69 21.76 1.60 -17.42
CA HIS A 69 21.87 2.18 -16.09
C HIS A 69 22.19 1.13 -15.02
N SER A 70 23.16 1.44 -14.15
CA SER A 70 23.54 0.58 -13.01
C SER A 70 22.51 0.56 -11.86
N HIS A 71 21.55 1.49 -11.86
CA HIS A 71 20.58 1.65 -10.77
C HIS A 71 19.13 1.63 -11.29
N PRO A 72 18.33 0.59 -10.95
CA PRO A 72 16.97 0.39 -11.45
C PRO A 72 15.99 1.53 -11.12
N LYS A 73 16.07 2.16 -9.94
CA LYS A 73 15.14 3.23 -9.49
C LYS A 73 13.65 2.93 -9.82
N PRO A 74 13.07 1.87 -9.24
CA PRO A 74 11.74 1.40 -9.58
C PRO A 74 10.64 2.37 -9.11
N VAL A 75 9.55 2.45 -9.87
CA VAL A 75 8.43 3.35 -9.59
C VAL A 75 7.08 2.70 -9.92
N LEU A 76 6.04 2.98 -9.11
CA LEU A 76 4.65 2.74 -9.52
C LEU A 76 4.11 3.99 -10.22
N SER A 77 3.85 3.84 -11.51
CA SER A 77 3.36 4.94 -12.36
C SER A 77 1.89 4.74 -12.73
N SER A 78 1.59 3.71 -13.50
CA SER A 78 0.24 3.41 -13.96
C SER A 78 -0.66 3.00 -12.80
N GLY A 79 -1.90 3.52 -12.77
CA GLY A 79 -2.91 3.25 -11.73
C GLY A 79 -2.66 3.91 -10.38
N TRP A 80 -1.41 4.27 -10.05
CA TRP A 80 -1.05 4.84 -8.76
C TRP A 80 -1.72 6.20 -8.48
N ARG A 81 -1.67 7.15 -9.43
CA ARG A 81 -2.32 8.47 -9.24
C ARG A 81 -3.84 8.36 -9.07
N ALA A 82 -4.48 7.45 -9.79
CA ALA A 82 -5.91 7.19 -9.64
C ALA A 82 -6.23 6.64 -8.24
N TYR A 83 -5.42 5.71 -7.74
CA TYR A 83 -5.53 5.21 -6.37
C TYR A 83 -5.36 6.32 -5.32
N VAL A 84 -4.32 7.16 -5.46
CA VAL A 84 -4.06 8.31 -4.58
C VAL A 84 -5.29 9.23 -4.49
N GLN A 85 -5.86 9.59 -5.65
CA GLN A 85 -7.04 10.47 -5.70
C GLN A 85 -8.27 9.80 -5.09
N ALA A 86 -8.57 8.56 -5.48
CA ALA A 86 -9.72 7.83 -4.99
C ALA A 86 -9.66 7.58 -3.47
N LYS A 87 -8.47 7.32 -2.93
CA LYS A 87 -8.25 7.13 -1.48
C LYS A 87 -7.98 8.43 -0.73
N GLY A 88 -7.80 9.55 -1.43
CA GLY A 88 -7.56 10.86 -0.82
C GLY A 88 -6.27 10.88 0.01
N LEU A 89 -5.22 10.24 -0.52
CA LEU A 89 -3.93 10.13 0.17
C LEU A 89 -3.21 11.47 0.18
N LYS A 90 -2.48 11.71 1.27
CA LYS A 90 -1.74 12.95 1.55
C LYS A 90 -0.30 12.62 1.91
N MET A 91 0.56 13.63 1.81
CA MET A 91 1.94 13.51 2.28
C MET A 91 1.94 13.11 3.76
N GLY A 92 2.79 12.15 4.13
CA GLY A 92 2.88 11.63 5.49
C GLY A 92 1.99 10.41 5.78
N ASP A 93 0.97 10.14 4.95
CA ASP A 93 0.25 8.88 4.97
C ASP A 93 1.19 7.72 4.66
N ARG A 94 0.80 6.50 4.99
CA ARG A 94 1.58 5.29 4.80
C ARG A 94 0.86 4.35 3.84
N VAL A 95 1.60 3.74 2.93
CA VAL A 95 1.10 2.65 2.09
C VAL A 95 1.86 1.38 2.39
N VAL A 96 1.13 0.29 2.49
CA VAL A 96 1.64 -1.04 2.77
C VAL A 96 1.15 -2.00 1.70
N LEU A 97 2.07 -2.75 1.10
CA LEU A 97 1.76 -3.78 0.12
C LEU A 97 2.06 -5.15 0.73
N TYR A 98 1.19 -6.12 0.47
CA TYR A 98 1.29 -7.48 0.98
C TYR A 98 1.10 -8.52 -0.14
N HIS A 99 1.70 -9.69 0.06
CA HIS A 99 1.30 -10.94 -0.58
C HIS A 99 0.11 -11.54 0.18
N ILE A 100 -0.89 -12.01 -0.56
CA ILE A 100 -1.98 -12.79 0.01
C ILE A 100 -1.53 -14.26 0.07
N LYS A 101 -1.31 -14.80 1.27
CA LYS A 101 -0.97 -16.23 1.44
C LYS A 101 -2.21 -17.11 1.27
N GLY A 102 -2.03 -18.30 0.69
CA GLY A 102 -3.05 -19.36 0.69
C GLY A 102 -3.80 -19.63 -0.62
N GLN A 103 -3.32 -19.18 -1.79
CA GLN A 103 -3.89 -19.61 -3.08
C GLN A 103 -2.95 -20.51 -3.87
N LEU A 104 -3.33 -21.79 -3.94
CA LEU A 104 -2.70 -22.92 -4.65
C LEU A 104 -2.71 -22.81 -6.20
N VAL A 105 -2.95 -21.62 -6.78
CA VAL A 105 -3.16 -21.49 -8.23
C VAL A 105 -2.40 -20.30 -8.79
N ASN A 106 -1.15 -20.51 -9.23
CA ASN A 106 -0.37 -19.82 -10.27
C ASN A 106 -0.55 -18.30 -10.55
N LYS A 107 -1.13 -17.52 -9.63
CA LYS A 107 -1.32 -16.07 -9.77
C LYS A 107 -1.04 -15.42 -8.43
N THR A 108 0.12 -14.79 -8.32
CA THR A 108 0.49 -13.92 -7.20
C THR A 108 -0.58 -12.84 -7.05
N ARG A 109 -1.28 -12.81 -5.91
CA ARG A 109 -2.28 -11.79 -5.60
C ARG A 109 -1.73 -10.84 -4.55
N PHE A 110 -1.81 -9.56 -4.86
CA PHE A 110 -1.35 -8.50 -3.98
C PHE A 110 -2.50 -7.85 -3.23
N LYS A 111 -2.20 -7.33 -2.05
CA LYS A 111 -3.11 -6.47 -1.29
C LYS A 111 -2.45 -5.15 -0.95
N VAL A 112 -3.19 -4.05 -1.05
CA VAL A 112 -2.72 -2.70 -0.68
C VAL A 112 -3.56 -2.14 0.45
N ARG A 113 -2.88 -1.54 1.42
CA ARG A 113 -3.52 -0.70 2.46
C ARG A 113 -2.92 0.68 2.43
N ALA A 114 -3.77 1.66 2.67
CA ALA A 114 -3.34 3.02 2.92
C ALA A 114 -3.79 3.43 4.32
N GLU A 115 -2.88 4.02 5.07
CA GLU A 115 -3.05 4.31 6.49
C GLU A 115 -2.69 5.77 6.75
N ARG A 116 -3.48 6.41 7.60
CA ARG A 116 -3.24 7.76 8.08
C ARG A 116 -2.95 7.73 9.56
N LYS A 117 -1.98 8.54 9.97
CA LYS A 117 -1.70 8.76 11.38
C LYS A 117 -2.78 9.68 11.96
N VAL A 118 -3.47 9.22 12.98
CA VAL A 118 -4.50 9.98 13.69
C VAL A 118 -4.04 10.18 15.12
N GLY A 119 -4.11 11.42 15.62
CA GLY A 119 -3.83 11.72 17.01
C GLY A 119 -4.97 11.22 17.89
N ASN A 120 -4.64 10.52 18.97
CA ASN A 120 -5.61 10.04 19.94
C ASN A 120 -5.07 10.26 21.36
N ALA A 121 -5.94 10.72 22.26
CA ALA A 121 -5.63 10.78 23.67
C ALA A 121 -5.59 9.36 24.25
N ILE A 122 -4.46 8.97 24.85
CA ILE A 122 -4.31 7.71 25.58
C ILE A 122 -4.24 8.05 27.07
N LYS A 123 -5.07 7.43 27.90
CA LYS A 123 -4.96 7.55 29.36
C LYS A 123 -3.97 6.51 29.88
N LEU A 124 -2.86 6.97 30.46
CA LEU A 124 -1.90 6.13 31.19
C LEU A 124 -1.72 6.71 32.59
N PHE A 125 -1.87 5.87 33.62
CA PHE A 125 -1.72 6.27 35.03
C PHE A 125 -2.56 7.50 35.42
N GLY A 126 -3.79 7.61 34.89
CA GLY A 126 -4.68 8.75 35.17
C GLY A 126 -4.27 10.06 34.47
N LYS A 127 -3.17 10.09 33.72
CA LYS A 127 -2.75 11.22 32.89
C LYS A 127 -3.12 10.97 31.43
N GLU A 128 -3.68 12.00 30.80
CA GLU A 128 -3.94 11.99 29.36
C GLU A 128 -2.65 12.34 28.62
N ILE A 129 -2.17 11.43 27.78
CA ILE A 129 -1.03 11.65 26.90
C ILE A 129 -1.50 11.67 25.44
N GLN A 130 -0.89 12.51 24.62
CA GLN A 130 -1.13 12.48 23.18
C GLN A 130 -0.40 11.27 22.60
N GLY A 131 -1.18 10.31 22.10
CA GLY A 131 -0.72 9.19 21.32
C GLY A 131 -1.04 9.40 19.83
N GLU A 132 -0.44 8.56 19.00
CA GLU A 132 -0.72 8.54 17.58
C GLU A 132 -0.84 7.10 17.10
N THR A 133 -1.86 6.81 16.30
CA THR A 133 -2.12 5.47 15.76
C THR A 133 -2.31 5.52 14.26
N TRP A 134 -1.95 4.43 13.59
CA TRP A 134 -2.18 4.26 12.16
C TRP A 134 -3.56 3.65 11.94
N VAL A 135 -4.40 4.36 11.20
CA VAL A 135 -5.76 3.93 10.89
C VAL A 135 -5.92 3.84 9.39
N ASP A 136 -6.54 2.76 8.91
CA ASP A 136 -6.84 2.59 7.49
C ASP A 136 -7.73 3.75 7.00
N VAL A 137 -7.31 4.39 5.90
CA VAL A 137 -8.00 5.55 5.32
C VAL A 137 -9.43 5.22 4.89
N GLU A 138 -9.70 3.95 4.56
CA GLU A 138 -11.02 3.48 4.15
C GLU A 138 -12.00 3.45 5.34
N LYS A 139 -11.51 3.12 6.53
CA LYS A 139 -12.30 3.19 7.77
C LYS A 139 -12.66 4.63 8.13
N LEU A 140 -11.71 5.56 7.97
CA LEU A 140 -11.93 6.98 8.22
C LEU A 140 -13.01 7.58 7.30
N LYS A 141 -12.98 7.24 6.01
CA LYS A 141 -14.00 7.70 5.05
C LYS A 141 -15.40 7.18 5.36
N THR A 142 -15.48 5.95 5.86
CA THR A 142 -16.76 5.30 6.17
C THR A 142 -17.43 6.00 7.35
N GLU A 143 -16.68 6.34 8.40
CA GLU A 143 -17.21 7.04 9.58
C GLU A 143 -17.68 8.46 9.23
N VAL A 144 -16.89 9.22 8.46
CA VAL A 144 -17.29 10.56 8.02
C VAL A 144 -18.60 10.51 7.22
N ARG A 145 -18.74 9.57 6.30
CA ARG A 145 -19.98 9.39 5.53
C ARG A 145 -21.18 9.05 6.41
N ARG A 146 -20.98 8.30 7.49
CA ARG A 146 -22.03 7.95 8.46
C ARG A 146 -22.47 9.19 9.24
N MET A 147 -21.53 10.01 9.69
CA MET A 147 -21.82 11.24 10.45
C MET A 147 -22.47 12.33 9.60
N SER A 148 -22.16 12.44 8.30
CA SER A 148 -22.77 13.43 7.40
C SER A 148 -24.20 13.09 6.94
N LYS A 149 -24.81 12.02 7.45
CA LYS A 149 -26.20 11.63 7.15
C LYS A 149 -27.19 11.99 8.27
N TYR A 150 -26.72 12.67 9.31
CA TYR A 150 -27.51 13.27 10.39
C TYR A 150 -27.35 14.78 10.32
#